data_AF-A0A1B4XF66-F1
#
_entry.id   AF-A0A1B4XF66-F1
#
_cell.length_a   1.000
_cell.length_b   1.000
_cell.length_c   1.000
_cell.angle_alpha   90.00
_cell.angle_beta   90.00
_cell.angle_gamma   90.00
#
_symmetry.space_group_name_H-M   'P 1'
#
loop_
_entity.id
_entity.type
_entity.pdbx_description
1 polymer ?
#
loop_
_entity_poly.entity_id
_entity_poly.type
_entity_poly.pdbx_seq_one_letter_code
_entity_poly.pdbx_strand_id
1 'polypeptide(L)'
;MRPRWLQIRGDPSVRQFVFEQARVANEFDRHIDEVLARVEVLLLGHGVFHAKVHFSTGQVTLWLLNDPLRYRVHVKEEFLDPDLCNIYRRQPYTNEALVPSPEISRVLTEFKRLRTLDNHIYLRAGSLNVVNGLVGLNFSCDGSHYLNYAEFLARAGELYV
;
A
#
# COMPACT_ATOMS: atom_id res chain seq x y z
N MET A 1 5.54 -21.84 6.64
CA MET A 1 6.09 -21.58 5.30
C MET A 1 6.65 -20.16 5.29
N ARG A 2 7.91 -19.95 4.93
CA ARG A 2 8.40 -18.59 4.65
C ARG A 2 7.66 -18.08 3.41
N PRO A 3 7.06 -16.88 3.41
CA PRO A 3 6.42 -16.35 2.21
C PRO A 3 7.50 -16.27 1.12
N ARG A 4 7.34 -17.03 0.04
CA ARG A 4 8.19 -16.94 -1.14
C ARG A 4 7.76 -15.68 -1.90
N TRP A 5 8.71 -14.88 -2.38
CA TRP A 5 8.37 -13.82 -3.33
C TRP A 5 7.63 -14.42 -4.53
N LEU A 6 6.35 -14.07 -4.62
CA LEU A 6 5.48 -14.41 -5.72
C LEU A 6 5.40 -13.23 -6.67
N GLN A 7 5.83 -13.44 -7.91
CA GLN A 7 5.66 -12.49 -9.01
C GLN A 7 4.61 -13.03 -9.97
N ILE A 8 3.62 -12.20 -10.27
CA ILE A 8 2.56 -12.49 -11.24
C ILE A 8 2.72 -11.50 -12.39
N ARG A 9 2.83 -12.04 -13.60
CA ARG A 9 2.89 -11.23 -14.83
C ARG A 9 1.49 -10.73 -15.17
N GLY A 10 1.39 -9.45 -15.50
CA GLY A 10 0.14 -8.83 -15.92
C GLY A 10 -0.35 -9.28 -17.29
N ASP A 11 -1.54 -8.83 -17.64
CA ASP A 11 -2.17 -9.10 -18.93
C ASP A 11 -1.25 -8.64 -20.09
N PRO A 12 -0.95 -9.52 -21.07
CA PRO A 12 -0.16 -9.15 -22.25
C PRO A 12 -0.70 -7.93 -23.01
N SER A 13 -2.02 -7.77 -23.10
CA SER A 13 -2.67 -6.67 -23.82
C SER A 13 -2.46 -5.30 -23.17
N VAL A 14 -2.19 -5.26 -21.86
CA VAL A 14 -1.83 -4.04 -21.13
C VAL A 14 -0.31 -3.81 -21.22
N ARG A 15 0.49 -4.87 -21.04
CA ARG A 15 1.96 -4.79 -21.02
C ARG A 15 2.56 -4.26 -22.32
N GLN A 16 1.97 -4.59 -23.47
CA GLN A 16 2.48 -4.14 -24.76
C GLN A 16 2.45 -2.60 -24.91
N PHE A 17 1.57 -1.91 -24.17
CA PHE A 17 1.41 -0.45 -24.23
C PHE A 17 2.06 0.28 -23.04
N VAL A 18 2.82 -0.40 -22.18
CA VAL A 18 3.35 0.21 -20.95
C VAL A 18 4.23 1.43 -21.24
N PHE A 19 4.99 1.41 -22.34
CA PHE A 19 5.86 2.52 -22.75
C PHE A 19 5.13 3.58 -23.60
N GLU A 20 3.86 3.37 -23.91
CA GLU A 20 3.00 4.35 -24.59
C GLU A 20 2.19 5.18 -23.60
N GLN A 21 2.19 4.79 -22.32
CA GLN A 21 1.47 5.47 -21.25
C GLN A 21 2.45 6.09 -20.26
N ALA A 22 2.15 7.32 -19.83
CA ALA A 22 2.88 8.00 -18.77
C ALA A 22 2.00 8.25 -17.55
N ARG A 23 2.60 8.25 -16.37
CA ARG A 23 1.99 8.59 -15.11
C ARG A 23 1.44 10.01 -15.19
N VAL A 24 0.13 10.14 -14.98
CA VAL A 24 -0.50 11.44 -14.75
C VAL A 24 -0.64 11.65 -13.25
N ALA A 25 -0.10 12.76 -12.75
CA ALA A 25 -0.23 13.10 -11.34
C ALA A 25 -1.69 13.45 -11.01
N ASN A 26 -2.24 12.85 -9.96
CA ASN A 26 -3.57 13.13 -9.44
C ASN A 26 -3.49 13.82 -8.06
N GLU A 27 -4.64 14.15 -7.49
CA GLU A 27 -4.71 14.76 -6.14
C GLU A 27 -4.10 13.87 -5.06
N PHE A 28 -4.23 12.54 -5.17
CA PHE A 28 -3.58 11.60 -4.24
C PHE A 28 -2.06 11.67 -4.29
N ASP A 29 -1.48 11.94 -5.47
CA ASP A 29 -0.05 12.19 -5.59
C ASP A 29 0.38 13.49 -4.90
N ARG A 30 -0.47 14.53 -4.96
CA ARG A 30 -0.21 15.82 -4.31
C ARG A 30 -0.24 15.70 -2.78
N HIS A 31 -1.12 14.84 -2.27
CA HIS A 31 -1.30 14.56 -0.85
C HIS A 31 -0.64 13.26 -0.39
N ILE A 32 0.33 12.71 -1.14
CA ILE A 32 0.84 11.35 -0.91
C ILE A 32 1.42 11.17 0.51
N ASP A 33 2.11 12.19 1.03
CA ASP A 33 2.67 12.16 2.38
C ASP A 33 1.57 12.12 3.45
N GLU A 34 0.51 12.90 3.26
CA GLU A 34 -0.65 12.94 4.15
C GLU A 34 -1.40 11.60 4.14
N VAL A 35 -1.63 11.05 2.94
CA VAL A 35 -2.29 9.74 2.75
C VAL A 35 -1.49 8.65 3.47
N LEU A 36 -0.18 8.58 3.27
CA LEU A 36 0.66 7.55 3.86
C LEU A 36 0.78 7.71 5.38
N ALA A 37 0.92 8.94 5.89
CA ALA A 37 0.91 9.21 7.33
C ALA A 37 -0.42 8.79 7.98
N ARG A 38 -1.56 9.04 7.32
CA ARG A 38 -2.87 8.62 7.81
C ARG A 38 -3.03 7.10 7.81
N VAL A 39 -2.54 6.42 6.78
CA VAL A 39 -2.47 4.95 6.74
C VAL A 39 -1.62 4.41 7.90
N GLU A 40 -0.46 5.02 8.17
CA GLU A 40 0.41 4.63 9.29
C GLU A 40 -0.30 4.75 10.64
N VAL A 41 -0.97 5.89 10.90
CA VAL A 41 -1.77 6.11 12.12
C VAL A 41 -2.83 5.03 12.27
N LEU A 42 -3.56 4.72 11.22
CA LEU A 42 -4.63 3.72 11.25
C LEU A 42 -4.11 2.31 11.55
N LEU A 43 -2.96 1.94 10.97
CA LEU A 43 -2.29 0.66 11.22
C LEU A 43 -1.76 0.56 12.66
N LEU A 44 -1.14 1.62 13.16
CA LEU A 44 -0.48 1.63 14.47
C LEU A 44 -1.44 1.75 15.65
N GLY A 45 -2.52 2.53 15.50
CA GLY A 45 -3.31 3.00 16.64
C GLY A 45 -4.81 2.79 16.53
N HIS A 46 -5.31 2.22 15.43
CA HIS A 46 -6.75 2.07 15.21
C HIS A 46 -7.14 0.63 14.78
N GLY A 47 -6.19 -0.31 14.89
CA GLY A 47 -6.32 -1.75 14.58
C GLY A 47 -6.93 -2.07 13.23
N VAL A 48 -6.61 -1.22 12.25
CA VAL A 48 -6.51 -1.66 10.87
C VAL A 48 -5.34 -2.63 10.80
N PHE A 49 -5.57 -3.87 10.37
CA PHE A 49 -4.50 -4.85 10.19
C PHE A 49 -4.05 -4.99 8.74
N HIS A 50 -4.89 -4.55 7.80
CA HIS A 50 -4.56 -4.52 6.38
C HIS A 50 -5.03 -3.21 5.78
N ALA A 51 -4.12 -2.52 5.09
CA ALA A 51 -4.43 -1.33 4.32
C ALA A 51 -3.93 -1.53 2.89
N LYS A 52 -4.76 -1.14 1.90
CA LYS A 52 -4.41 -1.08 0.49
C LYS A 52 -4.66 0.32 -0.03
N VAL A 53 -3.59 0.99 -0.45
CA VAL A 53 -3.63 2.30 -1.09
C VAL A 53 -3.66 2.10 -2.59
N HIS A 54 -4.69 2.61 -3.25
CA HIS A 54 -4.81 2.59 -4.71
C HIS A 54 -4.45 3.97 -5.24
N PHE A 55 -3.15 4.22 -5.41
CA PHE A 55 -2.62 5.51 -5.82
C PHE A 55 -3.22 6.03 -7.13
N SER A 56 -3.41 5.16 -8.12
CA SER A 56 -3.94 5.58 -9.43
C SER A 56 -5.38 6.06 -9.38
N THR A 57 -6.23 5.46 -8.55
CA THR A 57 -7.67 5.77 -8.49
C THR A 57 -8.04 6.68 -7.32
N GLY A 58 -7.11 6.96 -6.41
CA GLY A 58 -7.35 7.85 -5.28
C GLY A 58 -8.33 7.25 -4.26
N GLN A 59 -8.08 6.02 -3.82
CA GLN A 59 -8.89 5.36 -2.79
C GLN A 59 -8.01 4.52 -1.86
N VAL A 60 -8.52 4.25 -0.66
CA VAL A 60 -7.90 3.35 0.31
C VAL A 60 -8.90 2.30 0.77
N THR A 61 -8.49 1.04 0.80
CA THR A 61 -9.27 -0.06 1.36
C THR A 61 -8.64 -0.50 2.68
N LEU A 62 -9.47 -0.63 3.72
CA LEU A 62 -9.04 -0.94 5.09
C LEU A 62 -9.77 -2.19 5.61
N TRP A 63 -9.05 -3.07 6.28
CA TRP A 63 -9.59 -4.20 7.03
C TRP A 63 -9.23 -4.06 8.51
N LEU A 64 -10.22 -4.25 9.37
CA LEU A 64 -10.09 -4.06 10.81
C LEU A 64 -10.10 -5.39 11.56
N LEU A 65 -9.37 -5.46 12.66
CA LEU A 65 -9.31 -6.67 13.49
C LEU A 65 -10.66 -7.06 14.10
N ASN A 66 -11.50 -6.07 14.42
CA ASN A 66 -12.80 -6.28 15.04
C ASN A 66 -13.92 -6.63 14.04
N ASP A 67 -13.69 -6.45 12.74
CA ASP A 67 -14.64 -6.79 11.69
C ASP A 67 -13.90 -7.20 10.39
N PRO A 68 -13.11 -8.30 10.45
CA PRO A 68 -12.17 -8.65 9.38
C PRO A 68 -12.84 -9.09 8.08
N LEU A 69 -14.13 -9.43 8.14
CA LEU A 69 -14.93 -9.90 7.00
C LEU A 69 -15.59 -8.76 6.22
N ARG A 70 -15.51 -7.51 6.71
CA ARG A 70 -16.13 -6.34 6.10
C ARG A 70 -15.11 -5.22 5.93
N TYR A 71 -14.51 -5.16 4.76
CA TYR A 71 -13.58 -4.09 4.41
C TYR A 71 -14.32 -2.76 4.25
N ARG A 72 -13.60 -1.66 4.45
CA ARG A 72 -14.08 -0.30 4.22
C ARG A 72 -13.33 0.31 3.06
N VAL A 73 -14.04 0.87 2.09
CA VAL A 73 -13.45 1.62 0.97
C VAL A 73 -13.69 3.09 1.24
N HIS A 74 -12.63 3.87 1.20
CA HIS A 74 -12.67 5.33 1.29
C HIS A 74 -12.19 5.91 -0.02
N VAL A 75 -13.03 6.74 -0.63
CA VAL A 75 -12.59 7.54 -1.77
C VAL A 75 -11.75 8.71 -1.28
N LYS A 76 -11.10 9.43 -2.20
CA LYS A 76 -10.16 10.49 -1.89
C LYS A 76 -10.73 11.52 -0.91
N GLU A 77 -11.90 12.05 -1.18
CA GLU A 77 -12.52 13.11 -0.38
C GLU A 77 -12.72 12.67 1.08
N GLU A 78 -13.18 11.43 1.29
CA GLU A 78 -13.36 10.84 2.61
C GLU A 78 -12.01 10.57 3.29
N PHE A 79 -11.03 10.04 2.55
CA PHE A 79 -9.74 9.67 3.12
C PHE A 79 -8.87 10.87 3.49
N LEU A 80 -9.08 12.01 2.83
CA LEU A 80 -8.40 13.27 3.14
C LEU A 80 -9.10 14.08 4.23
N ASP A 81 -10.27 13.65 4.70
CA ASP A 81 -10.96 14.28 5.81
C ASP A 81 -10.10 14.18 7.10
N PRO A 82 -9.77 15.31 7.76
CA PRO A 82 -9.04 15.32 9.03
C PRO A 82 -9.72 14.49 10.13
N ASP A 83 -11.04 14.36 10.08
CA ASP A 83 -11.83 13.63 11.08
C ASP A 83 -11.93 12.12 10.78
N LEU A 84 -11.40 11.63 9.65
CA LEU A 84 -11.48 10.22 9.28
C LEU A 84 -11.01 9.30 10.42
N CYS A 85 -9.85 9.60 11.03
CA CYS A 85 -9.28 8.77 12.09
C CYS A 85 -10.18 8.71 13.34
N ASN A 86 -11.03 9.73 13.57
CA ASN A 86 -11.95 9.77 14.70
C ASN A 86 -13.09 8.74 14.58
N ILE A 87 -13.41 8.31 13.35
CA ILE A 87 -14.39 7.25 13.07
C ILE A 87 -13.88 5.89 13.55
N TYR A 88 -12.56 5.71 13.64
CA TYR A 88 -11.93 4.46 14.04
C TYR A 88 -11.58 4.47 15.51
N ARG A 89 -12.03 3.44 16.24
CA ARG A 89 -11.69 3.29 17.66
C ARG A 89 -10.17 3.18 17.85
N ARG A 90 -9.63 4.04 18.72
CA ARG A 90 -8.23 3.92 19.19
C ARG A 90 -8.03 2.61 19.92
N GLN A 91 -6.97 1.89 19.56
CA GLN A 91 -6.55 0.64 20.18
C GLN A 91 -5.03 0.47 20.01
N PRO A 92 -4.35 -0.23 20.94
CA PRO A 92 -2.92 -0.43 20.83
C PRO A 92 -2.57 -1.21 19.55
N TYR A 93 -1.33 -1.06 19.10
CA TYR A 93 -0.80 -1.89 18.03
C TYR A 93 -0.95 -3.38 18.39
N THR A 94 -1.40 -4.19 17.43
CA THR A 94 -1.81 -5.57 17.72
C THR A 94 -0.61 -6.45 18.07
N ASN A 95 -0.76 -7.28 19.10
CA ASN A 95 0.22 -8.30 19.47
C ASN A 95 0.31 -9.44 18.44
N GLU A 96 -0.64 -9.52 17.51
CA GLU A 96 -0.62 -10.47 16.39
C GLU A 96 0.25 -9.99 15.21
N ALA A 97 0.78 -8.76 15.27
CA ALA A 97 1.56 -8.21 14.17
C ALA A 97 2.91 -8.91 14.02
N LEU A 98 3.21 -9.35 12.80
CA LEU A 98 4.53 -9.81 12.39
C LEU A 98 5.43 -8.66 11.89
N VAL A 99 4.85 -7.51 11.56
CA VAL A 99 5.57 -6.30 11.15
C VAL A 99 5.86 -5.46 12.40
N PRO A 100 7.11 -5.18 12.76
CA PRO A 100 7.43 -4.25 13.85
C PRO A 100 6.94 -2.84 13.53
N SER A 101 6.43 -2.10 14.53
CA SER A 101 5.92 -0.73 14.34
C SER A 101 6.88 0.20 13.60
N PRO A 102 8.21 0.22 13.87
CA PRO A 102 9.15 1.07 13.13
C PRO A 102 9.27 0.74 11.64
N GLU A 103 8.94 -0.49 11.24
CA GLU A 103 9.07 -0.95 9.86
C GLU A 103 7.88 -0.51 8.99
N ILE A 104 6.74 -0.12 9.59
CA ILE A 104 5.57 0.37 8.85
C ILE A 104 5.91 1.63 8.07
N SER A 105 6.51 2.63 8.72
CA SER A 105 6.95 3.87 8.08
C SER A 105 7.92 3.60 6.92
N ARG A 106 8.82 2.64 7.09
CA ARG A 106 9.79 2.23 6.06
C ARG A 106 9.09 1.62 4.84
N VAL A 107 8.12 0.74 5.06
CA VAL A 107 7.33 0.14 3.97
C VAL A 107 6.57 1.23 3.19
N LEU A 108 5.92 2.15 3.90
CA LEU A 108 5.13 3.21 3.28
C LEU A 108 6.02 4.22 2.52
N THR A 109 7.22 4.50 3.04
CA THR A 109 8.23 5.31 2.34
C THR A 109 8.62 4.66 1.00
N GLU A 110 8.80 3.35 0.99
CA GLU A 110 9.10 2.62 -0.26
C GLU A 110 7.91 2.61 -1.23
N PHE A 111 6.67 2.60 -0.74
CA PHE A 111 5.50 2.79 -1.62
C PHE A 111 5.54 4.16 -2.31
N LYS A 112 5.85 5.22 -1.57
CA LYS A 112 6.04 6.56 -2.15
C LYS A 112 7.13 6.54 -3.22
N ARG A 113 8.30 5.98 -2.90
CA ARG A 113 9.42 5.90 -3.86
C ARG A 113 8.99 5.18 -5.13
N LEU A 114 8.41 3.98 -5.04
CA LEU A 114 7.96 3.21 -6.20
C LEU A 114 6.83 3.89 -6.98
N ARG A 115 6.02 4.72 -6.33
CA ARG A 115 4.98 5.52 -6.99
C ARG A 115 5.57 6.67 -7.83
N THR A 116 6.69 7.24 -7.40
CA THR A 116 7.28 8.45 -8.01
C THR A 116 8.56 8.21 -8.81
N LEU A 117 9.13 6.99 -8.76
CA LEU A 117 10.45 6.68 -9.32
C LEU A 117 10.52 6.82 -10.85
N ASP A 118 9.48 6.38 -11.55
CA ASP A 118 9.43 6.36 -13.02
C ASP A 118 8.03 6.75 -13.52
N ASN A 119 7.96 7.23 -14.77
CA ASN A 119 6.70 7.66 -15.37
C ASN A 119 5.98 6.54 -16.14
N HIS A 120 6.63 5.45 -16.53
CA HIS A 120 6.02 4.34 -17.28
C HIS A 120 5.76 3.14 -16.38
N ILE A 121 6.72 2.76 -15.54
CA ILE A 121 6.63 1.64 -14.58
C ILE A 121 6.59 2.19 -13.16
N TYR A 122 5.39 2.37 -12.63
CA TYR A 122 5.17 2.93 -11.31
C TYR A 122 4.15 2.12 -10.51
N LEU A 123 4.19 2.28 -9.19
CA LEU A 123 3.21 1.66 -8.29
C LEU A 123 1.82 2.26 -8.52
N ARG A 124 0.85 1.41 -8.86
CA ARG A 124 -0.58 1.75 -8.98
C ARG A 124 -1.33 1.49 -7.68
N ALA A 125 -0.97 0.43 -6.99
CA ALA A 125 -1.48 0.13 -5.66
C ALA A 125 -0.43 -0.58 -4.79
N GLY A 126 -0.40 -0.25 -3.51
CA GLY A 126 0.42 -0.90 -2.50
C GLY A 126 -0.43 -1.34 -1.32
N SER A 127 -0.17 -2.53 -0.78
CA SER A 127 -0.87 -3.02 0.40
C SER A 127 0.08 -3.59 1.44
N LEU A 128 -0.20 -3.33 2.71
CA LEU A 128 0.52 -3.90 3.85
C LEU A 128 -0.48 -4.62 4.75
N ASN A 129 -0.21 -5.88 5.07
CA ASN A 129 -0.90 -6.61 6.11
C ASN A 129 0.07 -6.83 7.28
N VAL A 130 -0.20 -6.21 8.43
CA VAL A 130 0.71 -6.27 9.57
C VAL A 130 0.67 -7.60 10.31
N VAL A 131 -0.45 -8.33 10.23
CA VAL A 131 -0.64 -9.63 10.91
C VAL A 131 0.10 -10.75 10.20
N ASN A 132 0.04 -10.83 8.87
CA ASN A 132 0.76 -11.87 8.13
C ASN A 132 2.09 -11.37 7.52
N GLY A 133 2.39 -10.08 7.65
CA GLY A 133 3.61 -9.46 7.16
C GLY A 133 3.71 -9.37 5.64
N LEU A 134 2.60 -9.54 4.91
CA LEU A 134 2.59 -9.52 3.45
C LEU A 134 2.53 -8.09 2.93
N VAL A 135 3.45 -7.79 2.03
CA VAL A 135 3.43 -6.62 1.15
C VAL A 135 2.91 -7.05 -0.22
N GLY A 136 1.92 -6.32 -0.73
CA GLY A 136 1.39 -6.48 -2.08
C GLY A 136 1.68 -5.24 -2.90
N LEU A 137 2.21 -5.41 -4.10
CA LEU A 137 2.51 -4.32 -5.04
C LEU A 137 1.81 -4.61 -6.36
N ASN A 138 1.18 -3.61 -6.96
CA ASN A 138 0.62 -3.69 -8.32
C ASN A 138 1.15 -2.51 -9.12
N PHE A 139 1.80 -2.80 -10.25
CA PHE A 139 2.47 -1.82 -11.11
C PHE A 139 1.63 -1.48 -12.34
N SER A 140 2.00 -0.40 -13.03
CA SER A 140 1.36 0.07 -14.28
C SER A 140 1.43 -0.92 -15.44
N CYS A 141 2.44 -1.80 -15.46
CA CYS A 141 2.53 -2.92 -16.40
C CYS A 141 1.57 -4.08 -16.07
N ASP A 142 0.63 -3.89 -15.15
CA ASP A 142 -0.27 -4.92 -14.60
C ASP A 142 0.47 -6.07 -13.87
N GLY A 143 1.77 -5.92 -13.64
CA GLY A 143 2.57 -6.85 -12.83
C GLY A 143 2.24 -6.73 -11.35
N SER A 144 2.12 -7.86 -10.66
CA SER A 144 1.85 -7.90 -9.22
C SER A 144 2.92 -8.69 -8.47
N HIS A 145 3.32 -8.18 -7.30
CA HIS A 145 4.31 -8.78 -6.43
C HIS A 145 3.73 -8.99 -5.04
N TYR A 146 3.96 -10.16 -4.46
CA TYR A 146 3.62 -10.48 -3.08
C TYR A 146 4.84 -11.04 -2.39
N LEU A 147 5.25 -10.43 -1.29
CA LEU A 147 6.47 -10.78 -0.56
C LEU A 147 6.38 -10.34 0.90
N ASN A 148 7.20 -10.93 1.76
CA ASN A 148 7.26 -10.52 3.16
C ASN A 148 7.86 -9.12 3.30
N TYR A 149 7.41 -8.33 4.29
CA TYR A 149 7.90 -6.96 4.53
C TYR A 149 9.42 -6.89 4.68
N ALA A 150 10.06 -7.86 5.34
CA ALA A 150 11.49 -7.85 5.54
C ALA A 150 12.24 -8.07 4.22
N GLU A 151 11.73 -8.97 3.36
CA GLU A 151 12.28 -9.18 2.02
C GLU A 151 12.04 -7.95 1.12
N PHE A 152 10.86 -7.34 1.21
CA PHE A 152 10.54 -6.10 0.51
C PHE A 152 11.53 -4.98 0.86
N LEU A 153 11.78 -4.75 2.15
CA LEU A 153 12.69 -3.70 2.60
C LEU A 153 14.16 -4.02 2.29
N ALA A 154 14.56 -5.30 2.36
CA ALA A 154 15.92 -5.72 2.00
C ALA A 154 16.21 -5.53 0.51
N ARG A 155 15.20 -5.70 -0.34
CA ARG A 155 15.31 -5.63 -1.80
C ARG A 155 14.70 -4.37 -2.40
N ALA A 156 14.35 -3.38 -1.59
CA ALA A 156 13.64 -2.22 -2.07
C ALA A 156 14.44 -1.49 -3.16
N GLY A 157 15.76 -1.41 -2.98
CA GLY A 157 16.69 -0.86 -3.98
C GLY A 157 16.90 -1.73 -5.23
N GLU A 158 16.46 -3.00 -5.25
CA GLU A 158 16.52 -3.89 -6.41
C GLU A 158 15.18 -3.95 -7.16
N LEU A 159 14.09 -3.52 -6.51
CA LEU A 159 12.78 -3.43 -7.12
C LEU A 159 12.77 -2.27 -8.12
N TYR A 160 13.02 -2.63 -9.38
CA TYR A 160 13.06 -1.78 -10.57
C TYR A 160 14.12 -0.66 -10.47
N VAL A 161 15.38 -1.07 -10.63
CA VAL A 161 16.48 -0.29 -11.21
C VAL A 161 16.63 -0.69 -12.68
#